data_AF-A0A7W9CR71-F1
#
_entry.id   AF-A0A7W9CR71-F1
#
_cell.length_a   1.000
_cell.length_b   1.000
_cell.length_c   1.000
_cell.angle_alpha   90.00
_cell.angle_beta   90.00
_cell.angle_gamma   90.00
#
_symmetry.space_group_name_H-M   'P 1'
#
loop_
_entity.id
_entity.type
_entity.pdbx_description
1 polymer ?
#
loop_
_entity_poly.entity_id
_entity_poly.type
_entity_poly.pdbx_seq_one_letter_code
_entity_poly.pdbx_strand_id
1 'polypeptide(L)'
;MKTGHGAPPPLIEIVQTPVPVLPGGAVTLPVPVPNQEALCHHAVRAAGSIVPDESLIWLLETAVAQLHQVVEELGRVGAGTRQVADRVQALEAIDWESPAGAAFAARSRRLRVRAGHLAAAAEEQVVLGRTAIDDLHQRIGRLRSELAAARAVLATATALGVC
;
A
#
# COMPACT_ATOMS: atom_id res chain seq x y z
N MET A 1 33.37 -13.31 -30.50
CA MET A 1 33.25 -13.47 -31.96
C MET A 1 32.17 -14.48 -32.30
N LYS A 2 31.00 -14.01 -32.76
CA LYS A 2 30.36 -14.41 -34.02
C LYS A 2 29.10 -13.58 -34.20
N THR A 3 29.21 -12.63 -35.12
CA THR A 3 28.14 -11.89 -35.77
C THR A 3 27.34 -12.83 -36.66
N GLY A 4 26.01 -12.65 -36.70
CA GLY A 4 25.14 -13.23 -37.70
C GLY A 4 24.11 -12.18 -38.13
N HIS A 5 24.43 -11.46 -39.20
CA HIS A 5 23.52 -10.59 -39.92
C HIS A 5 22.65 -11.41 -40.90
N GLY A 6 21.38 -11.02 -41.04
CA GLY A 6 20.71 -11.01 -42.34
C GLY A 6 19.55 -11.99 -42.55
N ALA A 7 18.32 -11.46 -42.50
CA ALA A 7 17.37 -11.52 -43.62
C ALA A 7 16.15 -10.60 -43.31
N PRO A 8 15.76 -9.67 -44.20
CA PRO A 8 14.53 -8.89 -44.05
C PRO A 8 13.28 -9.76 -44.32
N PRO A 9 12.13 -9.45 -43.69
CA PRO A 9 10.88 -10.19 -43.91
C PRO A 9 10.32 -10.00 -45.33
N PRO A 10 9.55 -10.96 -45.86
CA PRO A 10 9.08 -10.97 -47.24
C PRO A 10 8.06 -9.86 -47.54
N LEU A 11 8.16 -9.28 -48.74
CA LEU A 11 7.14 -8.42 -49.34
C LEU A 11 5.88 -9.24 -49.60
N ILE A 12 4.77 -8.86 -48.95
CA ILE A 12 3.45 -9.45 -49.20
C ILE A 12 2.95 -8.86 -50.53
N GLU A 13 2.80 -9.72 -51.52
CA GLU A 13 2.22 -9.43 -52.82
C GLU A 13 0.72 -9.19 -52.65
N ILE A 14 0.28 -7.95 -52.82
CA ILE A 14 -1.14 -7.58 -52.73
C ILE A 14 -1.80 -8.01 -54.04
N VAL A 15 -2.43 -9.18 -54.03
CA VAL A 15 -3.35 -9.60 -55.10
C VAL A 15 -4.52 -8.62 -55.12
N GLN A 16 -4.60 -7.82 -56.18
CA GLN A 16 -5.73 -6.94 -56.46
C GLN A 16 -6.98 -7.78 -56.70
N THR A 17 -7.95 -7.71 -55.79
CA THR A 17 -9.32 -8.14 -56.07
C THR A 17 -10.05 -7.00 -56.79
N PRO A 18 -10.77 -7.27 -57.90
CA PRO A 18 -11.49 -6.23 -58.61
C PRO A 18 -12.65 -5.71 -57.75
N VAL A 19 -12.70 -4.38 -57.62
CA VAL A 19 -13.76 -3.62 -56.94
C VAL A 19 -15.07 -3.76 -57.73
N PRO A 20 -16.21 -4.12 -57.11
CA PRO A 20 -17.50 -4.05 -57.79
C PRO A 20 -17.89 -2.58 -57.96
N VAL A 21 -18.00 -2.13 -59.22
CA VAL A 21 -18.58 -0.83 -59.56
C VAL A 21 -20.10 -0.93 -59.38
N LEU A 22 -20.64 -0.23 -58.37
CA LEU A 22 -22.07 0.05 -58.26
C LEU A 22 -22.38 1.41 -58.91
N PRO A 23 -23.51 1.53 -59.63
CA PRO A 23 -23.83 2.71 -60.42
C PRO A 23 -24.19 3.89 -59.52
N GLY A 24 -23.86 5.09 -60.01
CA GLY A 24 -24.00 6.36 -59.32
C GLY A 24 -25.35 6.57 -58.64
N GLY A 25 -25.28 6.87 -57.35
CA GLY A 25 -26.31 7.49 -56.55
C GLY A 25 -25.61 8.22 -55.42
N ALA A 26 -25.64 9.56 -55.45
CA ALA A 26 -25.05 10.39 -54.42
C ALA A 26 -25.71 10.10 -53.07
N VAL A 27 -25.01 9.40 -52.19
CA VAL A 27 -25.30 9.42 -50.76
C VAL A 27 -24.05 9.92 -50.07
N THR A 28 -23.96 11.25 -49.92
CA THR A 28 -23.17 11.85 -48.86
C THR A 28 -23.78 11.40 -47.54
N LEU A 29 -23.34 10.25 -47.02
CA LEU A 29 -23.54 9.97 -45.61
C LEU A 29 -22.82 11.09 -44.85
N PRO A 30 -23.51 11.89 -44.02
CA PRO A 30 -22.80 12.78 -43.12
C PRO A 30 -21.96 11.87 -42.24
N VAL A 31 -20.63 11.94 -42.36
CA VAL A 31 -19.75 11.46 -41.30
C VAL A 31 -20.25 12.16 -40.05
N PRO A 32 -20.75 11.45 -39.03
CA PRO A 32 -21.16 12.11 -37.81
C PRO A 32 -19.87 12.71 -37.28
N VAL A 33 -19.76 14.05 -37.32
CA VAL A 33 -18.76 14.74 -36.50
C VAL A 33 -19.08 14.26 -35.10
N PRO A 34 -18.19 13.48 -34.45
CA PRO A 34 -18.50 12.96 -33.13
C PRO A 34 -18.76 14.17 -32.26
N ASN A 35 -19.96 14.24 -31.68
CA ASN A 35 -20.37 15.39 -30.90
C ASN A 35 -19.28 15.64 -29.85
N GLN A 36 -18.60 16.79 -29.94
CA GLN A 36 -17.41 17.06 -29.14
C GLN A 36 -17.75 16.98 -27.65
N GLU A 37 -18.98 17.35 -27.27
CA GLU A 37 -19.56 17.16 -25.94
C GLU A 37 -19.63 15.69 -25.52
N ALA A 38 -20.00 14.78 -26.42
CA ALA A 38 -20.09 13.35 -26.12
C ALA A 38 -18.70 12.74 -25.89
N LEU A 39 -17.73 13.08 -26.75
CA LEU A 39 -16.33 12.68 -26.58
C LEU A 39 -15.76 13.24 -25.26
N CYS A 40 -16.06 14.49 -24.95
CA CYS A 40 -15.73 15.13 -23.69
C CYS A 40 -16.30 14.38 -22.49
N HIS A 41 -17.58 14.05 -22.55
CA HIS A 41 -18.28 13.31 -21.50
C HIS A 41 -17.70 11.91 -21.28
N HIS A 42 -17.24 11.25 -22.36
CA HIS A 42 -16.56 9.96 -22.30
C HIS A 42 -15.14 10.08 -21.72
N ALA A 43 -14.38 11.10 -22.09
CA ALA A 43 -13.04 11.35 -21.57
C ALA A 43 -13.06 11.64 -20.06
N VAL A 44 -13.99 12.49 -19.61
CA VAL A 44 -14.20 12.74 -18.18
C VAL A 44 -14.66 11.48 -17.45
N ARG A 45 -15.61 10.72 -18.01
CA ARG A 45 -16.07 9.46 -17.39
C ARG A 45 -14.93 8.45 -17.24
N ALA A 46 -14.06 8.35 -18.25
CA ALA A 46 -12.87 7.50 -18.19
C ALA A 46 -11.87 8.00 -17.14
N ALA A 47 -11.61 9.32 -17.08
CA ALA A 47 -10.75 9.90 -16.05
C ALA A 47 -11.31 9.73 -14.63
N GLY A 48 -12.63 9.79 -14.45
CA GLY A 48 -13.32 9.49 -13.19
C GLY A 48 -13.16 8.03 -12.74
N SER A 49 -12.95 7.09 -13.66
CA SER A 49 -12.68 5.67 -13.33
C SER A 49 -11.21 5.40 -12.98
N ILE A 50 -10.31 6.35 -13.24
CA ILE A 50 -8.87 6.26 -12.92
C ILE A 50 -8.59 6.83 -11.52
N VAL A 51 -9.46 7.73 -11.02
CA VAL A 51 -9.39 8.20 -9.65
C VAL A 51 -9.56 7.01 -8.70
N PRO A 52 -8.61 6.74 -7.79
CA PRO A 52 -8.71 5.64 -6.84
C PRO A 52 -10.06 5.63 -6.11
N ASP A 53 -10.61 4.44 -5.92
CA ASP A 53 -11.87 4.27 -5.21
C ASP A 53 -11.68 4.51 -3.70
N GLU A 54 -12.66 5.14 -3.04
CA GLU A 54 -12.62 5.39 -1.58
C GLU A 54 -12.46 4.09 -0.79
N SER A 55 -12.88 2.97 -1.38
CA SER A 55 -12.69 1.63 -0.83
C SER A 55 -11.22 1.31 -0.51
N LEU A 56 -10.27 1.77 -1.33
CA LEU A 56 -8.84 1.56 -1.09
C LEU A 56 -8.31 2.38 0.08
N ILE A 57 -8.76 3.63 0.20
CA ILE A 57 -8.40 4.49 1.33
C ILE A 57 -8.94 3.91 2.64
N TRP A 58 -10.20 3.45 2.62
CA TRP A 58 -10.82 2.80 3.77
C TRP A 58 -10.08 1.52 4.19
N LEU A 59 -9.63 0.71 3.22
CA LEU A 59 -8.82 -0.49 3.51
C LEU A 59 -7.48 -0.12 4.17
N LEU A 60 -6.81 0.93 3.69
CA LEU A 60 -5.57 1.42 4.30
C LEU A 60 -5.80 1.91 5.74
N GLU A 61 -6.87 2.66 5.99
CA GLU A 61 -7.23 3.13 7.33
C GLU A 61 -7.51 1.97 8.28
N THR A 62 -8.21 0.96 7.80
CA THR A 62 -8.50 -0.26 8.57
C THR A 62 -7.21 -1.03 8.90
N ALA A 63 -6.32 -1.18 7.93
CA ALA A 63 -5.03 -1.84 8.14
C ALA A 63 -4.14 -1.08 9.14
N VAL A 64 -4.12 0.26 9.07
CA VAL A 64 -3.39 1.10 10.03
C VAL A 64 -3.96 0.97 11.43
N ALA A 65 -5.29 0.93 11.58
CA ALA A 65 -5.93 0.71 12.88
C ALA A 65 -5.56 -0.67 13.47
N GLN A 66 -5.49 -1.71 12.64
CA GLN A 66 -5.04 -3.04 13.06
C GLN A 66 -3.56 -3.04 13.48
N LEU A 67 -2.68 -2.35 12.73
CA LEU A 67 -1.27 -2.20 13.10
C LEU A 67 -1.12 -1.47 14.43
N HIS A 68 -1.92 -0.43 14.67
CA HIS A 68 -1.92 0.27 15.96
C HIS A 68 -2.27 -0.67 17.12
N GLN A 69 -3.29 -1.53 16.95
CA GLN A 69 -3.62 -2.54 17.95
C GLN A 69 -2.45 -3.51 18.20
N VAL A 70 -1.77 -3.98 17.14
CA VAL A 70 -0.61 -4.88 17.29
C VAL A 70 0.53 -4.20 18.07
N VAL A 71 0.80 -2.92 17.78
CA VAL A 71 1.82 -2.14 18.49
C VAL A 71 1.45 -1.93 19.95
N GLU A 72 0.17 -1.69 20.27
CA GLU A 72 -0.28 -1.64 21.66
C GLU A 72 -0.10 -2.95 22.40
N GLU A 73 -0.47 -4.08 21.78
CA GLU A 73 -0.28 -5.40 22.37
C GLU A 73 1.21 -5.71 22.58
N LEU A 74 2.08 -5.34 21.64
CA LEU A 74 3.52 -5.45 21.81
C LEU A 74 4.02 -4.63 23.01
N GLY A 75 3.45 -3.44 23.23
CA GLY A 75 3.73 -2.63 24.42
C GLY A 75 3.32 -3.32 25.72
N ARG A 76 2.15 -3.96 25.75
CA ARG A 76 1.70 -4.75 26.91
C ARG A 76 2.60 -5.95 27.16
N VAL A 77 3.03 -6.65 26.10
CA VAL A 77 3.98 -7.76 26.20
C VAL A 77 5.34 -7.29 26.72
N GLY A 78 5.86 -6.16 26.24
CA GLY A 78 7.10 -5.55 26.75
C GLY A 78 7.01 -5.23 28.25
N ALA A 79 5.92 -4.55 28.66
CA ALA A 79 5.68 -4.22 30.06
C ALA A 79 5.53 -5.47 30.95
N GLY A 80 4.78 -6.48 30.50
CA GLY A 80 4.64 -7.75 31.20
C GLY A 80 5.98 -8.49 31.35
N THR A 81 6.82 -8.45 30.31
CA THR A 81 8.15 -9.06 30.33
C THR A 81 9.07 -8.35 31.32
N ARG A 82 8.99 -7.01 31.40
CA ARG A 82 9.72 -6.23 32.41
C ARG A 82 9.28 -6.59 33.81
N GLN A 83 7.97 -6.70 34.05
CA GLN A 83 7.45 -7.11 35.34
C GLN A 83 7.95 -8.52 35.74
N VAL A 84 8.10 -9.45 34.79
CA VAL A 84 8.72 -10.75 35.05
C VAL A 84 10.17 -10.59 35.46
N ALA A 85 10.95 -9.74 34.77
CA ALA A 85 12.34 -9.47 35.15
C ALA A 85 12.45 -8.93 36.59
N ASP A 86 11.57 -7.99 36.97
CA ASP A 86 11.54 -7.40 38.32
C ASP A 86 11.18 -8.43 39.40
N ARG A 87 10.19 -9.29 39.13
CA ARG A 87 9.82 -10.39 40.04
C ARG A 87 10.96 -11.40 40.20
N VAL A 88 11.66 -11.73 39.11
CA VAL A 88 12.81 -12.63 39.16
C VAL A 88 13.98 -11.99 39.91
N GLN A 89 14.16 -10.67 39.83
CA GLN A 89 15.14 -9.94 40.63
C GLN A 89 14.87 -10.07 42.13
N ALA A 90 13.60 -9.99 42.55
CA ALA A 90 13.23 -10.19 43.95
C ALA A 90 13.60 -11.61 44.45
N LEU A 91 13.47 -12.62 43.59
CA LEU A 91 13.88 -14.01 43.92
C LEU A 91 15.41 -14.19 43.95
N GLU A 92 16.14 -13.40 43.16
CA GLU A 92 17.61 -13.37 43.17
C GLU A 92 18.16 -12.78 44.48
N ALA A 93 17.43 -11.85 45.12
CA ALA A 93 17.84 -11.20 46.35
C ALA A 93 17.71 -12.07 47.62
N ILE A 94 17.05 -13.23 47.52
CA ILE A 94 16.99 -14.21 48.60
C ILE A 94 18.37 -14.81 48.80
N ASP A 95 18.82 -14.88 50.05
CA ASP A 95 20.07 -15.57 50.36
C ASP A 95 19.87 -17.09 50.31
N TRP A 96 20.55 -17.74 49.37
CA TRP A 96 20.38 -19.15 49.08
C TRP A 96 21.58 -19.94 49.62
N GLU A 97 21.45 -20.51 50.81
CA GLU A 97 22.56 -21.18 51.50
C GLU A 97 22.84 -22.63 51.02
N SER A 98 22.14 -23.11 49.99
CA SER A 98 22.30 -24.49 49.48
C SER A 98 22.85 -24.53 48.05
N PRO A 99 23.55 -25.61 47.63
CA PRO A 99 24.00 -25.77 46.25
C PRO A 99 22.84 -25.70 45.23
N ALA A 100 21.66 -26.24 45.58
CA ALA A 100 20.46 -26.16 44.74
C ALA A 100 19.94 -24.71 44.63
N GLY A 101 19.95 -23.96 45.73
CA GLY A 101 19.57 -22.56 45.75
C GLY A 101 20.53 -21.67 44.95
N ALA A 102 21.85 -21.90 45.05
CA ALA A 102 22.84 -21.21 44.23
C ALA A 102 22.64 -21.47 42.73
N ALA A 103 22.33 -22.71 42.34
CA ALA A 103 22.00 -23.05 40.96
C ALA A 103 20.70 -22.37 40.47
N PHE A 104 19.69 -22.30 41.34
CA PHE A 104 18.45 -21.56 41.08
C PHE A 104 18.72 -20.06 40.89
N ALA A 105 19.46 -19.42 41.80
CA ALA A 105 19.83 -18.01 41.72
C ALA A 105 20.58 -17.68 40.41
N ALA A 106 21.53 -18.53 40.01
CA ALA A 106 22.25 -18.37 38.75
C ALA A 106 21.32 -18.49 37.52
N ARG A 107 20.35 -19.42 37.55
CA ARG A 107 19.34 -19.55 36.49
C ARG A 107 18.40 -18.35 36.45
N SER A 108 17.94 -17.87 37.60
CA SER A 108 17.08 -16.70 37.76
C SER A 108 17.77 -15.45 37.24
N ARG A 109 19.05 -15.23 37.55
CA ARG A 109 19.85 -14.14 36.98
C ARG A 109 19.87 -14.17 35.44
N ARG A 110 20.11 -15.34 34.84
CA ARG A 110 20.09 -15.50 33.37
C ARG A 110 18.70 -15.22 32.78
N LEU A 111 17.63 -15.66 33.47
CA LEU A 111 16.26 -15.38 33.04
C LEU A 111 15.96 -13.88 33.09
N ARG A 112 16.33 -13.20 34.19
CA ARG A 112 16.16 -11.77 34.37
C ARG A 112 16.85 -10.97 33.26
N VAL A 113 18.10 -11.29 32.93
CA VAL A 113 18.84 -10.62 31.85
C VAL A 113 18.12 -10.81 30.51
N ARG A 114 17.68 -12.03 30.17
CA ARG A 114 16.93 -12.29 28.93
C ARG A 114 15.60 -11.55 28.89
N ALA A 115 14.84 -11.57 29.98
CA ALA A 115 13.57 -10.85 30.09
C ALA A 115 13.79 -9.33 29.94
N GLY A 116 14.83 -8.78 30.57
CA GLY A 116 15.21 -7.38 30.40
C GLY A 116 15.53 -7.01 28.96
N HIS A 117 16.31 -7.84 28.25
CA HIS A 117 16.61 -7.62 26.83
C HIS A 117 15.36 -7.71 25.95
N LEU A 118 14.49 -8.69 26.18
CA LEU A 118 13.22 -8.83 25.44
C LEU A 118 12.29 -7.64 25.67
N ALA A 119 12.18 -7.16 26.91
CA ALA A 119 11.38 -5.98 27.23
C ALA A 119 11.92 -4.71 26.55
N ALA A 120 13.24 -4.51 26.57
CA ALA A 120 13.87 -3.37 25.89
C ALA A 120 13.65 -3.42 24.36
N ALA A 121 13.81 -4.60 23.75
CA ALA A 121 13.54 -4.79 22.33
C ALA A 121 12.07 -4.52 21.99
N ALA A 122 11.13 -5.01 22.79
CA ALA A 122 9.70 -4.76 22.58
C ALA A 122 9.39 -3.25 22.63
N GLU A 123 9.96 -2.51 23.56
CA GLU A 123 9.75 -1.06 23.68
C GLU A 123 10.32 -0.28 22.51
N GLU A 124 11.52 -0.65 22.06
CA GLU A 124 12.11 -0.07 20.85
C GLU A 124 11.20 -0.30 19.64
N GLN A 125 10.70 -1.53 19.46
CA GLN A 125 9.78 -1.87 18.36
C GLN A 125 8.44 -1.13 18.47
N VAL A 126 7.95 -0.86 19.68
CA VAL A 126 6.74 -0.06 19.89
C VAL A 126 6.96 1.38 19.44
N VAL A 127 8.10 1.98 19.77
CA VAL A 127 8.44 3.35 19.34
C VAL A 127 8.56 3.43 17.82
N LEU A 128 9.27 2.47 17.20
CA LEU A 128 9.38 2.38 15.74
C LEU A 128 8.01 2.17 15.09
N GLY A 129 7.19 1.27 15.64
CA GLY A 129 5.85 0.99 15.16
C GLY A 129 4.93 2.21 15.20
N ARG A 130 4.93 2.96 16.31
CA ARG A 130 4.16 4.22 16.42
C ARG A 130 4.59 5.24 15.38
N THR A 131 5.90 5.43 15.22
CA THR A 131 6.45 6.37 14.23
C THR A 131 6.02 5.99 12.80
N ALA A 132 6.07 4.70 12.47
CA ALA A 132 5.64 4.21 11.16
C ALA A 132 4.12 4.37 10.95
N ILE A 133 3.31 4.14 11.98
CA ILE A 133 1.85 4.37 11.95
C ILE A 133 1.53 5.84 11.72
N ASP A 134 2.24 6.76 12.37
CA ASP A 134 2.05 8.20 12.19
C ASP A 134 2.39 8.63 10.75
N ASP A 135 3.47 8.10 10.17
CA ASP A 135 3.80 8.32 8.74
C ASP A 135 2.71 7.77 7.81
N LEU A 136 2.18 6.57 8.09
CA LEU A 136 1.07 6.00 7.31
C LEU A 136 -0.18 6.88 7.39
N HIS A 137 -0.55 7.38 8.58
CA HIS A 137 -1.68 8.31 8.74
C HIS A 137 -1.48 9.59 7.94
N GLN A 138 -0.28 10.17 7.95
CA GLN A 138 0.03 11.37 7.18
C GLN A 138 -0.09 11.12 5.66
N ARG A 139 0.41 9.98 5.18
CA ARG A 139 0.30 9.60 3.76
C ARG A 139 -1.14 9.36 3.34
N ILE A 140 -1.94 8.67 4.16
CA ILE A 140 -3.37 8.47 3.90
C ILE A 140 -4.09 9.81 3.85
N GLY A 141 -3.83 10.71 4.81
CA GLY A 141 -4.40 12.06 4.81
C GLY A 141 -4.05 12.85 3.55
N ARG A 142 -2.80 12.76 3.08
CA ARG A 142 -2.38 13.37 1.81
C ARG A 142 -3.14 12.76 0.63
N LEU A 143 -3.21 11.43 0.54
CA LEU A 143 -3.95 10.73 -0.52
C LEU A 143 -5.42 11.16 -0.55
N ARG A 144 -6.08 11.29 0.60
CA ARG A 144 -7.47 11.81 0.68
C ARG A 144 -7.58 13.21 0.10
N SER A 145 -6.66 14.10 0.44
CA SER A 145 -6.67 15.48 -0.06
C SER A 145 -6.42 15.56 -1.58
N GLU A 146 -5.49 14.76 -2.10
CA GLU A 146 -5.18 14.68 -3.53
C GLU A 146 -6.37 14.11 -4.31
N LEU A 147 -7.03 13.09 -3.77
CA LEU A 147 -8.22 12.48 -4.37
C LEU A 147 -9.40 13.45 -4.42
N ALA A 148 -9.63 14.19 -3.33
CA ALA A 148 -10.66 15.22 -3.27
C ALA A 148 -10.40 16.34 -4.28
N ALA A 149 -9.14 16.78 -4.40
CA ALA A 149 -8.74 17.78 -5.39
C ALA A 149 -8.94 17.29 -6.83
N ALA A 150 -8.52 16.06 -7.14
CA ALA A 150 -8.71 15.44 -8.46
C ALA A 150 -10.20 15.37 -8.83
N ARG A 151 -11.06 14.97 -7.89
CA ARG A 151 -12.52 14.93 -8.09
C ARG A 151 -13.12 16.32 -8.32
N ALA A 152 -12.67 17.33 -7.58
CA ALA A 152 -13.12 18.71 -7.79
C ALA A 152 -12.71 19.23 -9.19
N VAL A 153 -11.49 18.94 -9.64
CA VAL A 153 -11.02 19.29 -11.00
C VAL A 153 -11.87 18.59 -12.05
N LEU A 154 -12.13 17.29 -11.90
CA LEU A 154 -13.01 16.52 -12.78
C LEU A 154 -14.44 17.08 -12.82
N ALA A 155 -15.03 17.40 -11.66
CA ALA A 155 -16.36 18.00 -11.58
C ALA A 155 -16.42 19.38 -12.25
N THR A 156 -15.35 20.17 -12.11
CA THR A 156 -15.25 21.49 -12.75
C THR A 156 -15.13 21.36 -14.26
N ALA A 157 -14.30 20.43 -14.75
CA ALA A 157 -14.16 20.09 -16.16
C ALA A 157 -15.50 19.65 -16.77
N THR A 158 -16.26 18.78 -16.07
CA THR A 158 -17.62 18.42 -16.51
C THR A 158 -18.58 19.59 -16.57
N ALA A 159 -18.56 20.48 -15.56
CA ALA A 159 -19.51 21.57 -15.46
C ALA A 159 -19.26 22.63 -16.54
N LEU A 160 -18.00 22.84 -16.92
CA LEU A 160 -17.60 23.78 -17.96
C LEU A 160 -17.59 23.17 -19.37
N GLY A 161 -17.81 21.86 -19.50
CA GLY A 161 -17.68 21.15 -20.79
C GLY A 161 -16.26 21.19 -21.35
N VAL A 162 -15.26 21.40 -20.50
CA VAL A 162 -13.85 21.53 -20.90
C VAL A 162 -13.15 20.19 -20.76
N CYS A 163 -12.72 19.66 -21.90
CA CYS A 163 -11.77 18.58 -22.09
C CYS A 163 -10.93 18.96 -23.32
#